data_AF-A0A101D0H7-F1
#
_entry.id   AF-A0A101D0H7-F1
#
_cell.length_a   1.000
_cell.length_b   1.000
_cell.length_c   1.000
_cell.angle_alpha   90.00
_cell.angle_beta   90.00
_cell.angle_gamma   90.00
#
_symmetry.space_group_name_H-M   'P 1'
#
loop_
_entity.id
_entity.type
_entity.pdbx_description
1 polymer ?
#
loop_
_entity_poly.entity_id
_entity_poly.type
_entity_poly.pdbx_seq_one_letter_code
_entity_poly.pdbx_strand_id
1 'polypeptide(L)'
;MTRLNTNQWLALVFAVLAVGYLAMAWQIPTFPLPRPVDSDLFPKVLGFSLLILSVFLFFEKPTPIAGADEIDDEAQQGPLLLTPWARVIVTSLAIAAYAFLLVPLGFVLASTLLCVGLTAYYGYRRHGVNLATSLGVVLALYLTMTRVMDVYLPTGVLPF
;
A
#
# COMPACT_ATOMS: atom_id res chain seq x y z
N MET A 1 -4.47 -5.37 -35.85
CA MET A 1 -4.91 -5.30 -34.44
C MET A 1 -3.68 -4.99 -33.59
N THR A 2 -3.52 -3.74 -33.18
CA THR A 2 -2.41 -3.32 -32.32
C THR A 2 -2.58 -3.97 -30.95
N ARG A 3 -1.67 -4.88 -30.57
CA ARG A 3 -1.68 -5.49 -29.24
C ARG A 3 -1.30 -4.41 -28.22
N LEU A 4 -2.16 -4.17 -27.24
CA LEU A 4 -1.86 -3.26 -26.14
C LEU A 4 -0.72 -3.85 -25.30
N ASN A 5 0.22 -2.99 -24.88
CA ASN A 5 1.29 -3.38 -23.96
C ASN A 5 0.73 -3.60 -22.54
N THR A 6 1.43 -4.35 -21.69
CA THR A 6 1.04 -4.61 -20.29
C THR A 6 0.73 -3.31 -19.53
N ASN A 7 1.58 -2.28 -19.68
CA ASN A 7 1.36 -0.97 -19.04
C ASN A 7 0.07 -0.30 -19.52
N GLN A 8 -0.27 -0.40 -20.81
CA GLN A 8 -1.51 0.15 -21.36
C GLN A 8 -2.74 -0.59 -20.86
N TRP A 9 -2.63 -1.92 -20.66
CA TRP A 9 -3.68 -2.73 -20.09
C TRP A 9 -3.92 -2.39 -18.61
N LEU A 10 -2.84 -2.28 -17.82
CA LEU A 10 -2.89 -1.86 -16.42
C LEU A 10 -3.45 -0.44 -16.29
N ALA A 11 -3.02 0.48 -17.14
CA ALA A 11 -3.53 1.83 -17.19
C ALA A 11 -5.05 1.83 -17.42
N LEU A 12 -5.57 1.06 -18.38
CA LEU A 12 -6.99 0.97 -18.67
C LEU A 12 -7.78 0.43 -17.45
N VAL A 13 -7.28 -0.63 -16.81
CA VAL A 13 -7.89 -1.17 -15.58
C VAL A 13 -7.95 -0.12 -14.47
N PHE A 14 -6.84 0.58 -14.22
CA PHE A 14 -6.80 1.64 -13.22
C PHE A 14 -7.67 2.84 -13.58
N ALA A 15 -7.80 3.19 -14.86
CA ALA A 15 -8.70 4.26 -15.30
C ALA A 15 -10.15 3.89 -14.97
N VAL A 16 -10.58 2.67 -15.30
CA VAL A 16 -11.94 2.20 -15.03
C VAL A 16 -12.21 2.17 -13.51
N LEU A 17 -11.26 1.66 -12.72
CA LEU A 17 -11.37 1.68 -11.26
C LEU A 17 -11.43 3.10 -10.70
N ALA A 18 -10.60 4.02 -11.20
CA ALA A 18 -10.59 5.42 -10.76
C ALA A 18 -11.90 6.13 -11.09
N VAL A 19 -12.46 5.92 -12.29
CA VAL A 19 -13.77 6.47 -12.68
C VAL A 19 -14.88 5.92 -11.80
N GLY A 20 -14.91 4.60 -11.57
CA GLY A 20 -15.89 3.98 -10.67
C GLY A 20 -15.78 4.51 -9.25
N TYR A 21 -14.56 4.63 -8.72
CA TYR A 21 -14.29 5.19 -7.42
C TYR A 21 -14.71 6.66 -7.29
N LEU A 22 -14.42 7.51 -8.29
CA LEU A 22 -14.88 8.90 -8.33
C LEU A 22 -16.41 8.98 -8.38
N ALA A 23 -17.07 8.13 -9.17
CA ALA A 23 -18.53 8.08 -9.21
C ALA A 23 -19.13 7.76 -7.83
N MET A 24 -18.51 6.88 -7.05
CA MET A 24 -18.89 6.62 -5.66
C MET A 24 -18.58 7.81 -4.74
N ALA A 25 -17.42 8.46 -4.91
CA ALA A 25 -17.03 9.63 -4.11
C ALA A 25 -18.00 10.81 -4.27
N TRP A 26 -18.62 10.95 -5.44
CA TRP A 26 -19.64 11.98 -5.69
C TRP A 26 -20.99 11.70 -5.02
N GLN A 27 -21.23 10.47 -4.58
CA GLN A 27 -22.46 10.10 -3.86
C GLN A 27 -22.35 10.38 -2.35
N ILE A 28 -21.17 10.80 -1.87
CA ILE A 28 -20.94 11.09 -0.45
C ILE A 28 -21.77 12.33 -0.04
N PRO A 29 -22.66 12.22 0.96
CA PRO A 29 -23.44 13.36 1.43
C PRO A 29 -22.53 14.46 2.01
N THR A 30 -22.76 15.70 1.58
CA THR A 30 -22.10 16.88 2.14
C THR A 30 -22.73 17.24 3.47
N PHE A 31 -21.92 17.62 4.45
CA PHE A 31 -22.44 17.97 5.76
C PHE A 31 -22.99 19.41 5.75
N PRO A 32 -24.09 19.69 6.46
CA PRO A 32 -24.73 21.01 6.46
C PRO A 32 -23.97 22.07 7.28
N LEU A 33 -22.88 21.71 7.97
CA LEU A 33 -22.07 22.63 8.76
C LEU A 33 -20.91 23.17 7.91
N PRO A 34 -20.69 24.50 7.86
CA PRO A 34 -19.59 25.08 7.12
C PRO A 34 -18.26 24.67 7.75
N ARG A 35 -17.49 23.88 7.02
CA ARG A 35 -16.13 23.44 7.38
C ARG A 35 -15.18 23.67 6.20
N PRO A 36 -13.91 24.01 6.44
CA PRO A 36 -12.96 24.29 5.36
C PRO A 36 -12.70 23.10 4.41
N VAL A 37 -12.84 21.87 4.90
CA VAL A 37 -12.61 20.62 4.15
C VAL A 37 -13.73 19.64 4.45
N ASP A 38 -14.48 19.24 3.43
CA ASP A 38 -15.52 18.21 3.52
C ASP A 38 -14.96 16.78 3.39
N SER A 39 -15.75 15.80 3.86
CA SER A 39 -15.40 14.37 3.86
C SER A 39 -15.22 13.77 2.47
N ASP A 40 -15.73 14.41 1.43
CA ASP A 40 -15.68 13.96 0.04
C ASP A 40 -14.41 14.41 -0.71
N LEU A 41 -13.70 15.44 -0.20
CA LEU A 41 -12.52 16.01 -0.84
C LEU A 41 -11.37 15.00 -0.91
N PHE A 42 -11.08 14.31 0.19
CA PHE A 42 -10.03 13.29 0.25
C PHE A 42 -10.26 12.18 -0.79
N PRO A 43 -11.43 11.51 -0.82
CA PRO A 43 -11.75 10.56 -1.87
C PRO A 43 -11.63 11.13 -3.29
N LYS A 44 -12.15 12.34 -3.54
CA LYS A 44 -12.08 12.95 -4.87
C LYS A 44 -10.63 13.19 -5.33
N VAL A 45 -9.78 13.75 -4.47
CA VAL A 45 -8.37 14.01 -4.78
C VAL A 45 -7.62 12.72 -5.09
N LEU A 46 -7.85 11.66 -4.30
CA LEU A 46 -7.25 10.35 -4.55
C LEU A 46 -7.70 9.76 -5.89
N GLY A 47 -9.00 9.82 -6.20
CA GLY A 47 -9.55 9.31 -7.45
C GLY A 47 -9.01 10.04 -8.67
N PHE A 48 -8.92 11.37 -8.62
CA PHE A 48 -8.34 12.17 -9.71
C PHE A 48 -6.84 11.91 -9.88
N SER A 49 -6.10 11.80 -8.78
CA SER A 49 -4.67 11.50 -8.82
C SER A 49 -4.42 10.15 -9.48
N LEU A 50 -5.19 9.12 -9.11
CA LEU A 50 -5.11 7.80 -9.71
C LEU A 50 -5.47 7.82 -11.21
N LEU A 51 -6.51 8.58 -11.59
CA LEU A 51 -6.91 8.74 -12.98
C LEU A 51 -5.82 9.42 -13.81
N ILE A 52 -5.19 10.48 -13.28
CA ILE A 52 -4.07 11.17 -13.93
C ILE A 52 -2.86 10.23 -14.10
N LEU A 53 -2.50 9.50 -13.04
CA LEU A 53 -1.40 8.53 -13.08
C LEU A 53 -1.66 7.41 -14.08
N SER A 54 -2.90 6.93 -14.17
CA SER A 54 -3.32 5.95 -15.19
C SER A 54 -3.13 6.50 -16.61
N VAL A 55 -3.51 7.75 -16.86
CA VAL A 55 -3.28 8.40 -18.17
C VAL A 55 -1.78 8.47 -18.48
N PHE A 56 -0.94 8.86 -17.52
CA PHE A 56 0.51 8.87 -17.71
C PHE A 56 1.07 7.46 -17.99
N LEU A 57 0.62 6.46 -17.24
CA LEU A 57 1.01 5.06 -17.43
C LEU A 57 0.62 4.53 -18.82
N PHE A 58 -0.50 4.99 -19.39
CA PHE A 58 -0.93 4.60 -20.74
C PHE A 58 0.03 5.10 -21.83
N PHE A 59 0.61 6.29 -21.64
CA PHE A 59 1.56 6.90 -22.58
C PHE A 59 3.01 6.53 -22.29
N GLU A 60 3.27 5.81 -21.20
CA GLU A 60 4.60 5.35 -20.86
C GLU A 60 5.08 4.33 -21.91
N LYS A 61 6.19 4.65 -22.57
CA LYS A 61 6.80 3.77 -23.54
C LYS A 61 7.47 2.61 -22.79
N PRO A 62 7.33 1.36 -23.23
CA PRO A 62 8.11 0.26 -22.67
C PRO A 62 9.59 0.55 -22.92
N THR A 63 10.26 1.08 -21.91
CA THR A 63 11.71 1.03 -21.84
C THR A 63 12.07 -0.41 -21.49
N PRO A 64 12.82 -1.13 -22.33
CA PRO A 64 13.41 -2.38 -21.90
C PRO A 64 14.35 -2.02 -20.75
N ILE A 65 13.94 -2.35 -19.54
CA ILE A 65 14.82 -2.28 -18.38
C ILE A 65 15.88 -3.34 -18.67
N ALA A 66 17.09 -2.91 -19.03
CA ALA A 66 18.21 -3.82 -19.25
C ALA A 66 18.39 -4.67 -17.99
N GLY A 67 18.22 -5.99 -18.12
CA GLY A 67 18.23 -6.94 -17.02
C GLY A 67 16.84 -7.40 -16.52
N ALA A 68 15.71 -6.86 -16.99
CA ALA A 68 14.38 -7.36 -16.58
C ALA A 68 14.16 -8.82 -16.98
N ASP A 69 14.60 -9.22 -18.18
CA ASP A 69 14.53 -10.61 -18.65
C ASP A 69 15.52 -11.52 -17.87
N GLU A 70 16.71 -11.01 -17.52
CA GLU A 70 17.70 -11.76 -16.70
C GLU A 70 17.22 -11.94 -15.24
N ILE A 71 16.51 -10.94 -14.69
CA ILE A 71 15.90 -11.01 -13.35
C ILE A 71 14.73 -12.00 -13.37
N ASP A 72 13.92 -12.06 -14.43
CA ASP A 72 12.82 -13.02 -14.55
C ASP A 72 13.35 -14.47 -14.64
N ASP A 73 14.43 -14.70 -15.39
CA ASP A 73 15.06 -16.03 -15.51
C ASP A 73 15.75 -16.49 -14.22
N GLU A 74 16.47 -15.61 -13.50
CA GLU A 74 17.06 -15.95 -12.19
C GLU A 74 16.00 -16.06 -11.07
N ALA A 75 14.95 -15.24 -11.10
CA ALA A 75 13.88 -15.28 -10.10
C ALA A 75 13.01 -16.54 -10.20
N GLN A 76 12.96 -17.17 -11.38
CA GLN A 76 12.27 -18.44 -11.60
C GLN A 76 13.04 -19.65 -11.02
N GLN A 77 14.36 -19.53 -10.83
CA GLN A 77 15.25 -20.61 -10.39
C GLN A 77 15.53 -20.61 -8.87
N GLY A 78 15.01 -19.63 -8.13
CA GLY A 78 15.14 -19.55 -6.68
C GLY A 78 14.22 -20.50 -5.91
N PRO A 79 14.40 -20.64 -4.57
CA PRO A 79 13.45 -21.32 -3.69
C PRO A 79 12.02 -20.85 -3.97
N LEU A 80 11.02 -21.76 -3.92
CA LEU A 80 9.62 -21.45 -4.29
C LEU A 80 9.06 -20.20 -3.60
N LEU A 81 9.50 -19.93 -2.37
CA LEU A 81 9.11 -18.76 -1.58
C LEU A 81 9.73 -17.44 -2.04
N LEU A 82 10.66 -17.43 -2.98
CA LEU A 82 11.36 -16.25 -3.48
C LEU A 82 11.01 -15.91 -4.93
N THR A 83 10.17 -16.72 -5.58
CA THR A 83 9.64 -16.43 -6.92
C THR A 83 8.80 -15.15 -6.91
N PRO A 84 8.72 -14.40 -8.04
CA PRO A 84 7.99 -13.13 -8.09
C PRO A 84 6.53 -13.26 -7.64
N TRP A 85 5.87 -14.34 -8.06
CA TRP A 85 4.47 -14.59 -7.71
C TRP A 85 4.28 -14.99 -6.24
N ALA A 86 5.20 -15.79 -5.68
CA ALA A 86 5.16 -16.14 -4.26
C ALA A 86 5.36 -14.91 -3.37
N ARG A 87 6.24 -13.98 -3.74
CA ARG A 87 6.42 -12.72 -3.00
C ARG A 87 5.12 -11.93 -2.94
N VAL A 88 4.40 -11.80 -4.06
CA VAL A 88 3.09 -11.12 -4.11
C VAL A 88 2.09 -11.80 -3.19
N ILE A 89 2.00 -13.12 -3.22
CA ILE A 89 1.09 -13.89 -2.36
C ILE A 89 1.46 -13.73 -0.88
N VAL A 90 2.73 -13.87 -0.53
CA VAL A 90 3.22 -13.74 0.85
C VAL A 90 2.96 -12.33 1.37
N THR A 91 3.23 -11.28 0.57
CA THR A 91 2.89 -9.92 0.98
C THR A 91 1.40 -9.69 1.14
N SER A 92 0.59 -10.22 0.22
CA SER A 92 -0.87 -10.07 0.28
C SER A 92 -1.42 -10.75 1.53
N LEU A 93 -0.91 -11.95 1.84
CA LEU A 93 -1.30 -12.70 3.03
C LEU A 93 -0.80 -12.03 4.32
N ALA A 94 0.40 -11.43 4.30
CA ALA A 94 0.92 -10.65 5.42
C ALA A 94 0.07 -9.40 5.69
N ILE A 95 -0.38 -8.69 4.64
CA ILE A 95 -1.30 -7.55 4.76
C ILE A 95 -2.66 -7.99 5.29
N ALA A 96 -3.21 -9.10 4.79
CA ALA A 96 -4.45 -9.66 5.30
C ALA A 96 -4.32 -10.05 6.78
N ALA A 97 -3.23 -10.72 7.16
CA ALA A 97 -2.92 -11.05 8.55
C ALA A 97 -2.81 -9.80 9.41
N TYR A 98 -2.15 -8.74 8.93
CA TYR A 98 -2.09 -7.45 9.61
C TYR A 98 -3.49 -6.90 9.91
N ALA A 99 -4.42 -6.93 8.94
CA ALA A 99 -5.78 -6.45 9.15
C ALA A 99 -6.51 -7.21 10.28
N PHE A 100 -6.34 -8.54 10.35
CA PHE A 100 -6.90 -9.35 11.44
C PHE A 100 -6.22 -9.12 12.79
N LEU A 101 -4.91 -8.86 12.79
CA LEU A 101 -4.12 -8.61 14.00
C LEU A 101 -4.30 -7.19 14.53
N LEU A 102 -4.78 -6.24 13.72
CA LEU A 102 -4.85 -4.82 14.05
C LEU A 102 -5.69 -4.55 15.31
N VAL A 103 -6.87 -5.17 15.41
CA VAL A 103 -7.75 -5.03 16.58
C VAL A 103 -7.19 -5.69 17.84
N PRO A 104 -6.79 -6.98 17.84
CA PRO A 104 -6.31 -7.63 19.06
C PRO A 104 -4.93 -7.14 19.51
N LEU A 105 -3.97 -6.95 18.60
CA LEU A 105 -2.60 -6.53 18.96
C LEU A 105 -2.44 -5.03 19.08
N GLY A 106 -3.28 -4.25 18.40
CA GLY A 106 -3.15 -2.80 18.31
C GLY A 106 -2.19 -2.36 17.21
N PHE A 107 -2.26 -1.07 16.87
CA PHE A 107 -1.55 -0.48 15.75
C PHE A 107 -0.03 -0.64 15.86
N VAL A 108 0.54 -0.37 17.03
CA VAL A 108 2.00 -0.37 17.22
C VAL A 108 2.58 -1.77 17.02
N LEU A 109 2.01 -2.77 17.69
CA LEU A 109 2.51 -4.14 17.60
C LEU A 109 2.22 -4.77 16.24
N ALA A 110 1.01 -4.63 15.71
CA ALA A 110 0.65 -5.20 14.41
C ALA A 110 1.51 -4.61 13.28
N SER A 111 1.72 -3.28 13.27
CA SER A 111 2.49 -2.63 12.21
C SER A 111 3.98 -2.93 12.34
N THR A 112 4.52 -2.96 13.57
CA THR A 112 5.92 -3.35 13.79
C THR A 112 6.16 -4.79 13.36
N LEU A 113 5.25 -5.71 13.68
CA LEU A 113 5.33 -7.12 13.26
C LEU A 113 5.28 -7.26 11.74
N LEU A 114 4.38 -6.53 11.07
CA LEU A 114 4.29 -6.50 9.62
C LEU A 114 5.60 -5.99 8.99
N CYS A 115 6.09 -4.83 9.45
CA CYS A 115 7.32 -4.24 8.94
C CYS A 115 8.52 -5.16 9.13
N VAL A 116 8.73 -5.66 10.35
CA VAL A 116 9.86 -6.55 10.67
C VAL A 116 9.75 -7.88 9.91
N GLY A 117 8.55 -8.45 9.83
CA GLY A 117 8.30 -9.71 9.13
C GLY A 117 8.58 -9.61 7.64
N LEU A 118 8.05 -8.57 6.98
CA LEU A 118 8.27 -8.37 5.55
C LEU A 118 9.73 -8.06 5.23
N THR A 119 10.37 -7.14 5.97
CA THR A 119 11.78 -6.80 5.73
C THR A 119 12.72 -7.98 6.00
N ALA A 120 12.42 -8.82 7.00
CA ALA A 120 13.14 -10.07 7.21
C ALA A 120 12.93 -11.06 6.05
N TYR A 121 11.69 -11.21 5.58
CA TYR A 121 11.34 -12.06 4.44
C TYR A 121 12.03 -11.61 3.15
N TYR A 122 12.15 -10.30 2.92
CA TYR A 122 12.89 -9.72 1.79
C TYR A 122 14.43 -9.76 1.95
N GLY A 123 14.94 -10.39 3.01
CA GLY A 123 16.35 -10.73 3.15
C GLY A 123 17.19 -9.73 3.95
N TYR A 124 16.57 -8.79 4.69
CA TYR A 124 17.33 -7.90 5.56
C TYR A 124 17.92 -8.66 6.76
N ARG A 125 19.25 -8.77 6.81
CA ARG A 125 19.98 -9.65 7.75
C ARG A 125 20.13 -9.10 9.17
N ARG A 126 19.95 -7.80 9.39
CA ARG A 126 20.19 -7.15 10.70
C ARG A 126 18.89 -6.99 11.48
N HIS A 127 18.36 -8.08 12.02
CA HIS A 127 17.06 -8.09 12.70
C HIS A 127 16.94 -7.09 13.86
N GLY A 128 18.02 -6.80 14.60
CA GLY A 128 18.01 -5.79 15.65
C GLY A 128 17.79 -4.36 15.13
N VAL A 129 18.51 -3.98 14.07
CA VAL A 129 18.33 -2.66 13.42
C VAL A 129 16.94 -2.55 12.80
N ASN A 130 16.46 -3.64 12.21
CA ASN A 130 15.14 -3.72 11.63
C ASN A 130 14.04 -3.47 12.66
N LEU A 131 14.11 -4.17 13.80
CA LEU A 131 13.17 -4.01 14.90
C LEU A 131 13.20 -2.58 15.44
N ALA A 132 14.39 -2.03 15.70
CA ALA A 132 14.54 -0.67 16.22
C ALA A 132 13.99 0.39 15.24
N THR A 133 14.29 0.25 13.96
CA THR A 133 13.84 1.19 12.92
C THR A 133 12.33 1.09 12.71
N SER A 134 11.81 -0.12 12.55
CA SER A 134 10.38 -0.35 12.35
C SER A 134 9.57 0.15 13.54
N LEU A 135 9.99 -0.21 14.77
CA LEU A 135 9.33 0.25 15.98
C LEU A 135 9.41 1.77 16.10
N GLY A 136 10.58 2.38 15.87
CA GLY A 136 10.77 3.83 15.94
C GLY A 136 9.86 4.59 14.97
N VAL A 137 9.77 4.15 13.71
CA VAL A 137 8.92 4.76 12.69
C VAL A 137 7.44 4.61 13.06
N VAL A 138 7.00 3.40 13.43
CA VAL A 138 5.61 3.14 13.81
C VAL A 138 5.20 3.95 15.03
N LEU A 139 6.08 4.06 16.03
CA LEU A 139 5.82 4.78 17.27
C LEU A 139 5.79 6.29 17.03
N ALA A 140 6.68 6.83 16.19
CA ALA A 140 6.62 8.22 15.75
C ALA A 140 5.30 8.54 15.02
N LEU A 141 4.85 7.63 14.14
CA LEU A 141 3.58 7.78 13.44
C LEU A 141 2.38 7.71 14.39
N TYR A 142 2.38 6.76 15.34
CA TYR A 142 1.35 6.64 16.38
C TYR A 142 1.26 7.92 17.20
N LEU A 143 2.39 8.44 17.69
CA LEU A 143 2.40 9.67 18.47
C LEU A 143 1.95 10.87 17.64
N THR A 144 2.33 10.96 16.37
CA THR A 144 1.86 12.03 15.49
C THR A 144 0.35 11.99 15.35
N MET A 145 -0.21 10.82 15.05
CA MET A 145 -1.66 10.68 14.88
C MET A 145 -2.41 10.96 16.19
N THR A 146 -2.00 10.35 17.30
CA THR A 146 -2.74 10.45 18.57
C THR A 146 -2.52 11.79 19.27
N ARG A 147 -1.30 12.36 19.24
CA ARG A 147 -0.97 13.59 20.00
C ARG A 147 -1.06 14.87 19.17
N VAL A 148 -0.79 14.80 17.87
CA VAL A 148 -0.80 16.00 17.00
C VAL A 148 -2.13 16.11 16.27
N MET A 149 -2.67 14.97 15.79
CA MET A 149 -3.88 14.96 14.97
C MET A 149 -5.16 14.55 15.71
N ASP A 150 -5.06 14.14 16.98
CA ASP A 150 -6.18 13.64 17.81
C ASP A 150 -6.98 12.50 17.13
N VAL A 151 -6.27 11.67 16.36
CA VAL A 151 -6.81 10.48 15.68
C VAL A 151 -6.44 9.25 16.50
N TYR A 152 -7.45 8.60 17.08
CA TYR A 152 -7.26 7.39 17.89
C TYR A 152 -7.07 6.15 17.03
N LEU A 153 -5.98 5.42 17.30
CA LEU A 153 -5.73 4.11 16.69
C LEU A 153 -6.00 2.98 17.70
N PRO A 154 -6.29 1.76 17.23
CA PRO A 154 -6.48 0.62 18.13
C PRO A 154 -5.25 0.39 19.01
N THR A 155 -5.45 0.45 20.32
CA THR A 155 -4.41 0.23 21.33
C THR A 155 -4.12 -1.25 21.55
N GLY A 156 -5.11 -2.11 21.30
CA GLY A 156 -5.00 -3.57 21.41
C GLY A 156 -4.63 -4.01 22.82
N VAL A 157 -3.59 -4.84 22.94
CA VAL A 157 -3.07 -5.33 24.23
C VAL A 157 -2.22 -4.31 24.98
N LEU A 158 -1.78 -3.21 24.34
CA LEU A 158 -0.98 -2.19 25.00
C LEU A 158 -1.94 -1.20 25.71
N PRO A 159 -1.82 -1.01 27.03
CA PRO A 159 -2.79 -0.23 27.82
C PRO A 159 -2.58 1.30 27.76
N PHE A 160 -2.06 1.85 26.65
CA PHE A 160 -1.71 3.28 26.54
C PHE A 160 -1.86 3.86 25.13
#